data_AF-A0A925PQ61-F1
#
_entry.id   AF-A0A925PQ61-F1
#
_cell.length_a   1.000
_cell.length_b   1.000
_cell.length_c   1.000
_cell.angle_alpha   90.00
_cell.angle_beta   90.00
_cell.angle_gamma   90.00
#
_symmetry.space_group_name_H-M   'P 1'
#
loop_
_entity.id
_entity.type
_entity.pdbx_description
1 polymer ?
#
loop_
_entity_poly.entity_id
_entity_poly.type
_entity_poly.pdbx_seq_one_letter_code
_entity_poly.pdbx_strand_id
1 'polypeptide(L)'
;LRFDGAVVASRVISPEQIVFNAPQSSGGLHQIMVKNDRENGSLPLALAHETKPEISQVSIGNEYVTYYDLNIYGRNFQQNSAIYVDGQRIGGKGGQEMIEREKLIYVDCTRMIYQRYPYSSTNKDFRIQVLNQGGEGSQVVNVTAP
;
A
#
# COMPACT_ATOMS: atom_id res chain seq x y z
N LEU A 1 -19.33 -7.24 17.97
CA LEU A 1 -17.89 -7.58 18.02
C LEU A 1 -17.13 -6.43 18.68
N ARG A 2 -15.97 -6.69 19.30
CA ARG A 2 -15.07 -5.63 19.79
C ARG A 2 -13.74 -5.67 19.05
N PHE A 3 -13.26 -4.51 18.65
CA PHE A 3 -11.96 -4.25 18.02
C PHE A 3 -11.22 -3.24 18.91
N ASP A 4 -10.07 -3.60 19.48
CA ASP A 4 -9.33 -2.82 20.48
C ASP A 4 -10.22 -2.33 21.63
N GLY A 5 -11.13 -3.20 22.08
CA GLY A 5 -12.10 -2.89 23.13
C GLY A 5 -13.29 -2.02 22.68
N ALA A 6 -13.24 -1.37 21.53
CA ALA A 6 -14.35 -0.60 20.96
C ALA A 6 -15.38 -1.52 20.30
N VAL A 7 -16.67 -1.22 20.48
CA VAL A 7 -17.75 -1.99 19.84
C VAL A 7 -17.81 -1.60 18.36
N VAL A 8 -17.74 -2.60 17.47
CA VAL A 8 -17.88 -2.42 16.02
C VAL A 8 -19.09 -3.18 15.51
N ALA A 9 -19.73 -2.60 14.49
CA ALA A 9 -20.86 -3.22 13.81
C ALA A 9 -20.42 -4.54 13.17
N SER A 10 -21.16 -5.61 13.45
CA SER A 10 -20.86 -6.96 12.97
C SER A 10 -22.15 -7.69 12.66
N ARG A 11 -22.11 -8.62 11.72
CA ARG A 11 -23.23 -9.48 11.35
C ARG A 11 -22.86 -10.94 11.60
N VAL A 12 -23.72 -11.65 12.32
CA VAL A 12 -23.62 -13.10 12.50
C VAL A 12 -24.13 -13.77 11.22
N ILE A 13 -23.35 -14.69 10.65
CA ILE A 13 -23.70 -15.46 9.45
C ILE A 13 -24.12 -16.88 9.83
N SER A 14 -23.41 -17.49 10.77
CA SER A 14 -23.71 -18.80 11.36
C SER A 14 -23.21 -18.82 12.82
N PRO A 15 -23.47 -19.89 13.59
CA PRO A 15 -22.91 -20.03 14.94
C PRO A 15 -21.37 -19.94 14.99
N GLU A 16 -20.67 -20.27 13.90
CA GLU A 16 -19.20 -20.27 13.78
C GLU A 16 -18.65 -19.07 12.98
N GLN A 17 -19.50 -18.23 12.40
CA GLN A 17 -19.07 -17.17 11.49
C GLN A 17 -19.70 -15.82 11.81
N ILE A 18 -18.84 -14.83 12.00
CA ILE A 18 -19.19 -13.41 12.14
C ILE A 18 -18.39 -12.61 11.11
N VAL A 19 -19.05 -11.69 10.43
CA VAL A 19 -18.41 -10.74 9.51
C VAL A 19 -18.52 -9.32 10.05
N PHE A 20 -17.48 -8.53 9.84
CA PHE A 20 -17.46 -7.11 10.16
C PHE A 20 -16.52 -6.38 9.20
N ASN A 21 -16.71 -5.07 9.06
CA ASN A 21 -15.74 -4.22 8.39
C ASN A 21 -14.78 -3.69 9.45
N ALA A 22 -13.48 -3.98 9.29
CA ALA A 22 -12.47 -3.46 10.19
C ALA A 22 -12.45 -1.91 10.13
N PRO A 23 -12.41 -1.22 11.28
CA PRO A 23 -12.19 0.23 11.29
C PRO A 23 -10.87 0.59 10.61
N GLN A 24 -10.79 1.83 10.11
CA GLN A 24 -9.50 2.40 9.71
C GLN A 24 -8.58 2.40 10.94
N SER A 25 -7.48 1.67 10.85
CA SER A 25 -6.54 1.42 11.94
C SER A 25 -5.11 1.53 11.42
N SER A 26 -4.18 1.91 12.30
CA SER A 26 -2.75 1.85 11.99
C SER A 26 -2.30 0.41 11.76
N GLY A 27 -1.13 0.20 11.18
CA GLY A 27 -0.49 -1.11 11.23
C GLY A 27 -0.17 -1.51 12.67
N GLY A 28 -0.05 -2.82 12.91
CA GLY A 28 0.30 -3.39 14.19
C GLY A 28 -0.62 -4.51 14.64
N LEU A 29 -0.58 -4.79 15.95
CA LEU A 29 -1.41 -5.82 16.58
C LEU A 29 -2.67 -5.18 17.15
N HIS A 30 -3.81 -5.68 16.69
CA HIS A 30 -5.13 -5.32 17.17
C HIS A 30 -5.76 -6.48 17.93
N GLN A 31 -6.71 -6.16 18.80
CA GLN A 31 -7.44 -7.13 19.59
C GLN A 31 -8.86 -7.28 19.06
N ILE A 32 -9.26 -8.52 18.75
CA ILE A 32 -10.65 -8.87 18.42
C ILE A 32 -11.24 -9.71 19.53
N MET A 33 -12.49 -9.41 19.90
CA MET A 33 -13.24 -10.20 20.87
C MET A 33 -14.71 -10.26 20.47
N VAL A 34 -15.31 -11.45 20.58
CA VAL A 34 -16.75 -11.63 20.44
C VAL A 34 -17.37 -11.52 21.84
N LYS A 35 -18.36 -10.64 21.99
CA LYS A 35 -19.15 -10.52 23.22
C LYS A 35 -20.62 -10.69 22.89
N ASN A 36 -21.28 -11.61 23.60
CA ASN A 36 -22.72 -11.83 23.50
C ASN A 36 -23.47 -10.94 24.50
N ASP A 37 -22.95 -10.83 25.72
CA ASP A 37 -23.47 -9.93 26.75
C ASP A 37 -22.31 -9.30 27.58
N ARG A 38 -22.61 -8.67 28.72
CA ARG A 38 -21.58 -8.01 29.55
C ARG A 38 -20.61 -9.00 30.18
N GLU A 39 -21.07 -10.18 30.54
CA GLU A 39 -20.35 -11.20 31.32
C GLU A 39 -19.82 -12.34 30.43
N ASN A 40 -20.46 -12.60 29.29
CA ASN A 40 -20.10 -13.64 28.33
C ASN A 40 -19.37 -13.07 27.11
N GLY A 41 -18.07 -13.32 27.07
CA GLY A 41 -17.19 -12.98 25.94
C GLY A 41 -16.16 -14.05 25.66
N SER A 42 -15.69 -14.08 24.41
CA SER A 42 -14.51 -14.86 24.05
C SER A 42 -13.27 -14.30 24.73
N LEU A 43 -12.21 -15.11 24.76
CA LEU A 43 -10.89 -14.54 24.97
C LEU A 43 -10.53 -13.58 23.83
N PRO A 44 -9.74 -12.56 24.10
CA PRO A 44 -9.09 -11.76 23.07
C PRO A 44 -8.29 -12.59 22.07
N LEU A 45 -8.47 -12.30 20.78
CA LEU A 45 -7.64 -12.81 19.68
C LEU A 45 -6.84 -11.67 19.07
N ALA A 46 -5.55 -11.92 18.80
CA ALA A 46 -4.70 -10.95 18.11
C ALA A 46 -4.96 -10.98 16.59
N LEU A 47 -5.17 -9.81 16.00
CA LEU A 47 -5.19 -9.58 14.57
C LEU A 47 -3.98 -8.73 14.19
N ALA A 48 -3.08 -9.27 13.38
CA ALA A 48 -2.00 -8.48 12.80
C ALA A 48 -2.49 -7.72 11.56
N HIS A 49 -2.26 -6.42 11.53
CA HIS A 49 -2.48 -5.55 10.39
C HIS A 49 -1.12 -5.10 9.84
N GLU A 50 -0.71 -5.70 8.73
CA GLU A 50 0.55 -5.37 8.07
C GLU A 50 0.34 -4.20 7.09
N THR A 51 1.02 -3.08 7.36
CA THR A 51 0.94 -1.88 6.51
C THR A 51 2.24 -1.59 5.77
N LYS A 52 3.32 -2.34 6.05
CA LYS A 52 4.58 -2.21 5.32
C LYS A 52 4.39 -2.62 3.86
N PRO A 53 4.69 -1.73 2.89
CA PRO A 53 4.59 -2.07 1.48
C PRO A 53 5.72 -3.01 1.08
N GLU A 54 5.46 -3.88 0.12
CA GLU A 54 6.48 -4.75 -0.47
C GLU A 54 6.35 -4.77 -1.98
N ILE A 55 7.48 -4.62 -2.68
CA ILE A 55 7.53 -4.72 -4.15
C ILE A 55 7.81 -6.18 -4.52
N SER A 56 6.96 -6.82 -5.30
CA SER A 56 7.24 -8.16 -5.84
C SER A 56 7.94 -8.08 -7.19
N GLN A 57 7.59 -7.08 -8.01
CA GLN A 57 8.12 -6.93 -9.35
C GLN A 57 7.99 -5.48 -9.83
N VAL A 58 8.93 -5.04 -10.65
CA VAL A 58 8.79 -3.84 -11.48
C VAL A 58 8.97 -4.24 -12.93
N SER A 59 8.11 -3.76 -13.82
CA SER A 59 8.16 -4.07 -15.25
C SER A 59 7.77 -2.86 -16.09
N ILE A 60 8.34 -2.76 -17.28
CA ILE A 60 7.95 -1.76 -18.27
C ILE A 60 6.54 -2.11 -18.78
N GLY A 61 5.68 -1.11 -18.80
CA GLY A 61 4.32 -1.17 -19.30
C GLY A 61 4.21 -0.57 -20.70
N ASN A 62 3.28 0.35 -20.88
CA ASN A 62 3.14 1.05 -22.16
C ASN A 62 4.28 2.04 -22.37
N GLU A 63 4.71 2.17 -23.62
CA GLU A 63 5.71 3.14 -24.03
C GLU A 63 5.05 4.19 -24.93
N TYR A 64 5.40 5.45 -24.68
CA TYR A 64 4.90 6.59 -25.42
C TYR A 64 6.09 7.41 -25.91
N VAL A 65 5.82 8.37 -26.80
CA VAL A 65 6.86 9.22 -27.42
C VAL A 65 7.68 9.98 -26.38
N THR A 66 7.08 10.37 -25.26
CA THR A 66 7.70 11.25 -24.26
C THR A 66 7.97 10.59 -22.91
N TYR A 67 7.33 9.45 -22.63
CA TYR A 67 7.40 8.75 -21.35
C TYR A 67 7.10 7.26 -21.51
N TYR A 68 7.31 6.50 -20.46
CA TYR A 68 6.86 5.11 -20.37
C TYR A 68 6.31 4.83 -18.98
N ASP A 69 5.46 3.81 -18.92
CA ASP A 69 4.90 3.32 -17.68
C ASP A 69 5.84 2.28 -17.05
N LEU A 70 6.06 2.37 -15.74
CA LEU A 70 6.60 1.31 -14.92
C LEU A 70 5.49 0.76 -14.04
N ASN A 71 5.09 -0.48 -14.32
CA ASN A 71 4.16 -1.22 -13.49
C ASN A 71 4.91 -1.77 -12.28
N ILE A 72 4.56 -1.26 -11.10
CA ILE A 72 5.09 -1.70 -9.81
C ILE A 72 4.04 -2.61 -9.20
N TYR A 73 4.37 -3.89 -9.06
CA TYR A 73 3.53 -4.90 -8.43
C TYR A 73 4.02 -5.22 -7.02
N GLY A 74 3.10 -5.60 -6.15
CA GLY A 74 3.43 -5.85 -4.75
C GLY A 74 2.23 -6.13 -3.87
N ARG A 75 2.37 -5.78 -2.60
CA ARG A 75 1.32 -5.85 -1.58
C ARG A 75 1.39 -4.66 -0.63
N ASN A 76 0.26 -4.41 0.05
CA ASN A 76 0.09 -3.36 1.04
C ASN A 76 0.35 -1.94 0.51
N PHE A 77 0.11 -1.69 -0.78
CA PHE A 77 0.16 -0.35 -1.35
C PHE A 77 -1.02 0.49 -0.87
N GLN A 78 -0.80 1.79 -0.62
CA GLN A 78 -1.83 2.72 -0.17
C GLN A 78 -2.06 3.81 -1.21
N GLN A 79 -3.29 4.35 -1.28
CA GLN A 79 -3.69 5.33 -2.29
C GLN A 79 -2.81 6.59 -2.34
N ASN A 80 -2.15 6.90 -1.23
CA ASN A 80 -1.33 8.10 -1.08
C ASN A 80 0.13 7.76 -0.73
N SER A 81 0.57 6.55 -1.09
CA SER A 81 1.99 6.22 -1.06
C SER A 81 2.76 7.13 -2.01
N ALA A 82 4.05 7.25 -1.74
CA ALA A 82 5.01 7.83 -2.67
C ALA A 82 5.99 6.74 -3.12
N ILE A 83 6.70 7.00 -4.21
CA ILE A 83 7.90 6.24 -4.54
C ILE A 83 9.13 7.13 -4.43
N TYR A 84 10.27 6.54 -4.09
CA TYR A 84 11.59 7.15 -4.22
C TYR A 84 12.30 6.52 -5.41
N VAL A 85 12.74 7.35 -6.34
CA VAL A 85 13.52 6.97 -7.53
C VAL A 85 14.89 7.64 -7.38
N ASP A 86 15.93 6.86 -7.10
CA ASP A 86 17.28 7.37 -6.76
C ASP A 86 17.29 8.47 -5.68
N GLY A 87 16.39 8.35 -4.70
CA GLY A 87 16.26 9.32 -3.61
C GLY A 87 15.35 10.50 -3.91
N GLN A 88 14.85 10.63 -5.15
CA GLN A 88 13.86 11.63 -5.53
C GLN A 88 12.44 11.10 -5.31
N ARG A 89 11.62 11.87 -4.59
CA ARG A 89 10.26 11.46 -4.23
C ARG A 89 9.25 11.82 -5.31
N ILE A 90 8.42 10.86 -5.70
CA ILE A 90 7.32 11.00 -6.66
C ILE A 90 6.00 10.64 -5.98
N GLY A 91 4.99 11.52 -6.09
CA GLY A 91 3.65 11.27 -5.57
C GLY A 91 3.51 11.40 -4.05
N GLY A 92 2.39 10.93 -3.51
CA GLY A 92 1.99 11.14 -2.12
C GLY A 92 1.69 12.61 -1.77
N LYS A 93 1.30 12.88 -0.51
CA LYS A 93 1.09 14.26 -0.04
C LYS A 93 2.38 15.07 -0.21
N GLY A 94 2.32 16.19 -0.94
CA GLY A 94 3.44 17.10 -1.21
C GLY A 94 4.45 16.67 -2.28
N GLY A 95 4.27 15.51 -2.94
CA GLY A 95 5.22 15.03 -3.97
C GLY A 95 4.72 15.19 -5.42
N GLN A 96 3.58 15.85 -5.63
CA GLN A 96 3.10 16.25 -6.96
C GLN A 96 3.63 17.63 -7.39
N GLU A 97 4.16 18.44 -6.47
CA GLU A 97 4.48 19.85 -6.74
C GLU A 97 5.91 20.08 -7.28
N MET A 98 6.83 19.10 -7.18
CA MET A 98 8.25 19.33 -7.52
C MET A 98 8.71 18.77 -8.88
N ILE A 99 7.93 17.93 -9.54
CA ILE A 99 8.26 17.41 -10.88
C ILE A 99 6.98 17.40 -11.70
N GLU A 100 6.72 18.48 -12.44
CA GLU A 100 5.46 18.64 -13.18
C GLU A 100 5.21 17.57 -14.27
N ARG A 101 6.17 16.67 -14.52
CA ARG A 101 6.07 15.65 -15.58
C ARG A 101 5.91 14.23 -15.05
N GLU A 102 6.65 13.85 -14.02
CA GLU A 102 6.63 12.49 -13.51
C GLU A 102 5.41 12.25 -12.61
N LYS A 103 4.78 11.09 -12.75
CA LYS A 103 3.48 10.82 -12.10
C LYS A 103 3.43 9.42 -11.52
N LEU A 104 2.97 9.32 -10.28
CA LEU A 104 2.59 8.05 -9.67
C LEU A 104 1.06 7.92 -9.67
N ILE A 105 0.57 6.79 -10.17
CA ILE A 105 -0.85 6.45 -10.25
C ILE A 105 -1.06 5.21 -9.38
N TYR A 106 -1.88 5.36 -8.34
CA TYR A 106 -2.36 4.23 -7.57
C TYR A 106 -3.49 3.52 -8.32
N VAL A 107 -3.36 2.20 -8.51
CA VAL A 107 -4.41 1.37 -9.09
C VAL A 107 -5.16 0.65 -7.98
N ASP A 108 -4.44 -0.13 -7.18
CA ASP A 108 -4.97 -0.87 -6.04
C ASP A 108 -3.85 -1.23 -5.04
N CYS A 109 -4.17 -2.00 -4.00
CA CYS A 109 -3.21 -2.37 -2.96
C CYS A 109 -2.10 -3.33 -3.42
N THR A 110 -2.15 -3.77 -4.68
CA THR A 110 -1.19 -4.68 -5.32
C THR A 110 -0.46 -4.05 -6.51
N ARG A 111 -0.92 -2.89 -7.01
CA ARG A 111 -0.34 -2.26 -8.20
C ARG A 111 -0.31 -0.74 -8.16
N MET A 112 0.83 -0.18 -8.56
CA MET A 112 0.98 1.22 -8.93
C MET A 112 1.59 1.35 -10.33
N ILE A 113 1.34 2.48 -10.99
CA ILE A 113 1.93 2.83 -12.28
C ILE A 113 2.74 4.10 -12.09
N TYR A 114 4.04 4.03 -12.39
CA TYR A 114 4.92 5.17 -12.40
C TYR A 114 5.20 5.61 -13.83
N GLN A 115 4.74 6.80 -14.20
CA GLN A 115 5.01 7.42 -15.50
C GLN A 115 6.31 8.20 -15.42
N ARG A 116 7.36 7.66 -16.02
CA ARG A 116 8.71 8.22 -15.98
C ARG A 116 9.03 9.02 -17.23
N TYR A 117 9.59 10.21 -17.04
CA TYR A 117 9.99 11.12 -18.10
C TYR A 117 11.47 11.49 -17.98
N PRO A 118 12.13 11.90 -19.09
CA PRO A 118 11.72 11.64 -20.46
C PRO A 118 11.98 10.17 -20.84
N TYR A 119 11.30 9.69 -21.87
CA TYR A 119 11.74 8.49 -22.57
C TYR A 119 13.17 8.68 -23.11
N SER A 120 14.02 7.67 -22.95
CA SER A 120 15.36 7.63 -23.52
C SER A 120 15.53 6.29 -24.23
N SER A 121 16.29 6.23 -25.31
CA SER A 121 16.56 4.96 -26.01
C SER A 121 17.65 4.12 -25.32
N THR A 122 18.29 4.66 -24.29
CA THR A 122 19.38 4.01 -23.56
C THR A 122 18.91 3.62 -22.17
N ASN A 123 18.92 2.33 -21.87
CA ASN A 123 18.59 1.83 -20.55
C ASN A 123 19.48 2.44 -19.47
N LYS A 124 18.87 2.81 -18.35
CA LYS A 124 19.51 3.31 -17.14
C LYS A 124 19.10 2.45 -15.96
N ASP A 125 20.06 2.23 -15.07
CA ASP A 125 19.81 1.61 -13.78
C ASP A 125 19.42 2.68 -12.76
N PHE A 126 18.37 2.41 -12.01
CA PHE A 126 17.90 3.26 -10.92
C PHE A 126 17.25 2.43 -9.83
N ARG A 127 17.13 3.02 -8.64
CA ARG A 127 16.58 2.35 -7.46
C ARG A 127 15.18 2.85 -7.17
N ILE A 128 14.24 1.92 -6.96
CA ILE A 128 12.87 2.23 -6.54
C ILE A 128 12.62 1.75 -5.11
N GLN A 129 11.95 2.58 -4.32
CA GLN A 129 11.35 2.21 -3.04
C GLN A 129 9.94 2.77 -2.93
N VAL A 130 8.97 2.01 -2.43
CA VAL A 130 7.62 2.49 -2.11
C VAL A 130 7.59 2.93 -0.63
N LEU A 131 6.99 4.08 -0.35
CA LEU A 131 6.78 4.61 1.00
C LEU A 131 5.29 4.86 1.23
N ASN A 132 4.72 4.20 2.24
CA ASN A 132 3.33 4.38 2.65
C ASN A 132 3.15 5.62 3.55
N GLN A 133 1.90 6.06 3.77
CA GLN A 133 1.63 7.27 4.56
C GLN A 133 2.09 7.17 6.02
N GLY A 134 2.19 5.96 6.56
CA GLY A 134 2.72 5.70 7.91
C GLY A 134 4.24 5.83 8.02
N GLY A 135 4.95 6.15 6.93
CA GLY A 135 6.41 6.22 6.89
C GLY A 135 7.09 4.86 6.71
N GLU A 136 6.32 3.79 6.56
CA GLU A 136 6.88 2.46 6.29
C GLU A 136 7.29 2.33 4.83
N GLY A 137 8.54 1.94 4.62
CA GLY A 137 9.14 1.73 3.31
C GLY A 137 9.25 0.27 2.93
N SER A 138 9.12 -0.02 1.64
CA SER A 138 9.48 -1.31 1.07
C SER A 138 10.99 -1.51 1.09
N GLN A 139 11.42 -2.71 0.71
CA GLN A 139 12.78 -2.89 0.23
C GLN A 139 13.06 -2.02 -0.99
N VAL A 140 14.34 -1.67 -1.19
CA VAL A 140 14.81 -1.00 -2.39
C VAL A 140 15.03 -2.05 -3.48
N VAL A 141 14.52 -1.79 -4.69
CA VAL A 141 14.71 -2.67 -5.85
C VAL A 141 15.48 -1.93 -6.94
N ASN A 142 16.41 -2.63 -7.59
CA ASN A 142 17.12 -2.10 -8.76
C ASN A 142 16.26 -2.38 -10.01
N VAL A 143 16.13 -1.37 -10.86
CA VAL A 143 15.36 -1.43 -12.09
C VAL A 143 16.22 -0.91 -13.23
N THR A 144 16.22 -1.63 -14.33
CA THR A 144 16.85 -1.22 -15.59
C THR A 144 15.74 -0.90 -16.58
N ALA A 145 15.63 0.35 -17.01
CA ALA A 145 14.61 0.77 -17.97
C ALA A 145 15.09 1.96 -18.82
N PRO A 146 14.44 2.23 -19.97
CA PRO A 146 14.86 3.24 -20.94
C PRO A 146 15.01 4.68 -20.38
#